data_AF-A0A9K3H068-F1
#
_entry.id   AF-A0A9K3H068-F1
#
_cell.length_a   1.000
_cell.length_b   1.000
_cell.length_c   1.000
_cell.angle_alpha   90.00
_cell.angle_beta   90.00
_cell.angle_gamma   90.00
#
_symmetry.space_group_name_H-M   'P 1'
#
loop_
_entity.id
_entity.type
_entity.pdbx_description
1 polymer ?
#
loop_
_entity_poly.entity_id
_entity_poly.type
_entity_poly.pdbx_seq_one_letter_code
_entity_poly.pdbx_strand_id
1 'polypeptide(L)'
;MKAAMSTLKKENEGLVKKEETLAKRVEELTQKHEVEVSELKKQVEALEASRVQLTEDNKWLIEHGFQQVITYLLHSAEFNSVLCGVYGKILEHGRHQGYVAGYKACQSSDPQDKSSLYRPEALKVLKDSVPEMERLTYPYVGEISKCFGKPISVLQDLKPCGLDEAVCKQVLGSLSKKHSCSGDSEETLSCADEGSKDPSLEASGTAVEEGKKKKRAKKAKGDEAGASKSVVL
;
A
#
# COMPACT_ATOMS: atom_id res chain seq x y z
N MET A 1 -72.41 43.48 -48.74
CA MET A 1 -72.46 42.31 -47.84
C MET A 1 -71.92 41.01 -48.48
N LYS A 2 -72.52 40.45 -49.55
CA LYS A 2 -72.09 39.13 -50.12
C LYS A 2 -70.56 38.98 -50.36
N ALA A 3 -69.92 39.98 -50.97
CA ALA A 3 -68.47 39.92 -51.25
C ALA A 3 -67.62 39.76 -49.96
N ALA A 4 -67.92 40.54 -48.91
CA ALA A 4 -67.19 40.47 -47.64
C ALA A 4 -67.32 39.11 -46.95
N MET A 5 -68.50 38.48 -46.99
CA MET A 5 -68.66 37.10 -46.49
C MET A 5 -67.81 36.09 -47.28
N SER A 6 -67.66 36.28 -48.59
CA SER A 6 -66.80 35.41 -49.41
C SER A 6 -65.33 35.53 -49.03
N THR A 7 -64.85 36.74 -48.72
CA THR A 7 -63.46 36.97 -48.29
C THR A 7 -63.21 36.34 -46.93
N LEU A 8 -64.05 36.63 -45.95
CA LEU A 8 -63.96 36.08 -44.59
C LEU A 8 -63.97 34.55 -44.58
N LYS A 9 -64.84 33.92 -45.40
CA LYS A 9 -64.87 32.45 -45.52
C LYS A 9 -63.52 31.89 -46.00
N LYS A 10 -62.92 32.51 -47.01
CA LYS A 10 -61.65 32.08 -47.60
C LYS A 10 -60.46 32.30 -46.65
N GLU A 11 -60.49 33.37 -45.86
CA GLU A 11 -59.51 33.59 -44.78
C GLU A 11 -59.66 32.54 -43.67
N ASN A 12 -60.89 32.23 -43.27
CA ASN A 12 -61.15 31.22 -42.23
C ASN A 12 -60.69 29.81 -42.67
N GLU A 13 -60.96 29.41 -43.91
CA GLU A 13 -60.43 28.17 -44.51
C GLU A 13 -58.89 28.16 -44.57
N GLY A 14 -58.26 29.33 -44.73
CA GLY A 14 -56.81 29.49 -44.69
C GLY A 14 -56.22 29.42 -43.27
N LEU A 15 -56.94 29.89 -42.26
CA LEU A 15 -56.56 29.80 -40.86
C LEU A 15 -56.64 28.36 -40.35
N VAL A 16 -57.76 27.65 -40.63
CA VAL A 16 -57.93 26.23 -40.24
C VAL A 16 -56.79 25.36 -40.79
N LYS A 17 -56.38 25.57 -42.04
CA LYS A 17 -55.23 24.83 -42.63
C LYS A 17 -53.90 25.14 -41.92
N LYS A 18 -53.67 26.39 -41.51
CA LYS A 18 -52.48 26.77 -40.75
C LYS A 18 -52.48 26.13 -39.36
N GLU A 19 -53.61 26.18 -38.67
CA GLU A 19 -53.82 25.54 -37.37
C GLU A 19 -53.56 24.03 -37.44
N GLU A 20 -54.09 23.33 -38.45
CA GLU A 20 -53.84 21.91 -38.67
C GLU A 20 -52.35 21.60 -38.93
N THR A 21 -51.64 22.44 -39.70
CA THR A 21 -50.19 22.28 -39.91
C THR A 21 -49.35 22.59 -38.68
N LEU A 22 -49.80 23.51 -37.82
CA LEU A 22 -49.15 23.81 -36.55
C LEU A 22 -49.36 22.67 -35.55
N ALA A 23 -50.58 22.13 -35.44
CA ALA A 23 -50.88 20.97 -34.62
C ALA A 23 -49.98 19.76 -34.98
N LYS A 24 -49.82 19.46 -36.27
CA LYS A 24 -48.91 18.38 -36.73
C LYS A 24 -47.45 18.64 -36.36
N ARG A 25 -46.96 19.89 -36.47
CA ARG A 25 -45.59 20.24 -36.05
C ARG A 25 -45.40 20.16 -34.53
N VAL A 26 -46.40 20.54 -33.73
CA VAL A 26 -46.36 20.42 -32.26
C VAL A 26 -46.32 18.94 -31.87
N GLU A 27 -47.11 18.09 -32.50
CA GLU A 27 -47.08 16.64 -32.29
C GLU A 27 -45.70 16.04 -32.64
N GLU A 28 -45.15 16.34 -33.83
CA GLU A 28 -43.81 15.89 -34.23
C GLU A 28 -42.70 16.37 -33.28
N LEU A 29 -42.78 17.60 -32.77
CA LEU A 29 -41.83 18.13 -31.80
C LEU A 29 -41.98 17.47 -30.43
N THR A 30 -43.22 17.18 -30.01
CA THR A 30 -43.50 16.49 -28.74
C THR A 30 -42.93 15.08 -28.76
N GLN A 31 -43.16 14.32 -29.84
CA GLN A 31 -42.61 12.97 -30.01
C GLN A 31 -41.07 12.96 -30.05
N LYS A 32 -40.44 13.92 -30.76
CA LYS A 32 -38.97 14.07 -30.76
C LYS A 32 -38.43 14.36 -29.36
N HIS A 33 -39.06 15.29 -28.65
CA HIS A 33 -38.67 15.66 -27.30
C HIS A 33 -38.83 14.48 -26.31
N GLU A 34 -39.89 13.70 -26.43
CA GLU A 34 -40.10 12.50 -25.61
C GLU A 34 -38.98 11.46 -25.85
N VAL A 35 -38.61 11.21 -27.11
CA VAL A 35 -37.50 10.31 -27.44
C VAL A 35 -36.17 10.83 -26.88
N GLU A 36 -35.84 12.11 -27.08
CA GLU A 36 -34.63 12.74 -26.54
C GLU A 36 -34.57 12.67 -25.01
N VAL A 37 -35.67 12.98 -24.32
CA VAL A 37 -35.78 12.89 -22.85
C VAL A 37 -35.65 11.44 -22.38
N SER A 38 -36.20 10.47 -23.11
CA SER A 38 -36.05 9.04 -22.76
C SER A 38 -34.62 8.56 -22.89
N GLU A 39 -33.85 9.07 -23.85
CA GLU A 39 -32.46 8.70 -24.07
C GLU A 39 -31.52 9.39 -23.07
N LEU A 40 -31.74 10.68 -22.80
CA LEU A 40 -31.02 11.40 -21.74
C LEU A 40 -31.24 10.76 -20.36
N LYS A 41 -32.45 10.27 -20.05
CA LYS A 41 -32.71 9.54 -18.80
C LYS A 41 -31.85 8.29 -18.68
N LYS A 42 -31.80 7.43 -19.70
CA LYS A 42 -30.93 6.23 -19.71
C LYS A 42 -29.45 6.60 -19.52
N GLN A 43 -28.98 7.68 -20.15
CA GLN A 43 -27.60 8.13 -20.02
C GLN A 43 -27.30 8.64 -18.61
N VAL A 44 -28.23 9.37 -17.98
CA VAL A 44 -28.12 9.77 -16.57
C VAL A 44 -28.08 8.54 -15.65
N GLU A 45 -29.01 7.59 -15.80
CA GLU A 45 -29.06 6.35 -15.02
C GLU A 45 -27.75 5.53 -15.15
N ALA A 46 -27.21 5.41 -16.37
CA ALA A 46 -25.95 4.71 -16.62
C ALA A 46 -24.74 5.43 -16.00
N LEU A 47 -24.70 6.77 -16.05
CA LEU A 47 -23.65 7.58 -15.43
C LEU A 47 -23.73 7.55 -13.90
N GLU A 48 -24.94 7.55 -13.32
CA GLU A 48 -25.15 7.39 -11.88
C GLU A 48 -24.69 6.01 -11.40
N ALA A 49 -25.04 4.94 -12.11
CA ALA A 49 -24.55 3.59 -11.84
C ALA A 49 -23.00 3.52 -11.93
N SER A 50 -22.40 4.11 -12.97
CA SER A 50 -20.94 4.18 -13.11
C SER A 50 -20.29 4.98 -11.99
N ARG A 51 -20.91 6.06 -11.52
CA ARG A 51 -20.42 6.87 -10.38
C ARG A 51 -20.46 6.09 -9.07
N VAL A 52 -21.52 5.34 -8.81
CA VAL A 52 -21.62 4.48 -7.62
C VAL A 52 -20.52 3.42 -7.65
N GLN A 53 -20.37 2.68 -8.76
CA GLN A 53 -19.31 1.68 -8.93
C GLN A 53 -17.91 2.29 -8.72
N LEU A 54 -17.61 3.43 -9.34
CA LEU A 54 -16.33 4.12 -9.16
C LEU A 54 -16.10 4.57 -7.71
N THR A 55 -17.15 4.88 -6.95
CA THR A 55 -17.03 5.27 -5.54
C THR A 55 -16.68 4.05 -4.68
N GLU A 56 -17.30 2.89 -4.95
CA GLU A 56 -16.99 1.62 -4.28
C GLU A 56 -15.60 1.10 -4.62
N ASP A 57 -15.23 1.11 -5.91
CA ASP A 57 -13.91 0.72 -6.41
C ASP A 57 -12.80 1.58 -5.78
N ASN A 58 -12.95 2.90 -5.76
CA ASN A 58 -11.99 3.81 -5.13
C ASN A 58 -11.88 3.56 -3.62
N LYS A 59 -13.01 3.37 -2.93
CA LYS A 59 -13.03 3.03 -1.50
C LYS A 59 -12.24 1.74 -1.24
N TRP A 60 -12.51 0.68 -2.00
CA TRP A 60 -11.79 -0.58 -1.87
C TRP A 60 -10.29 -0.42 -2.16
N LEU A 61 -9.91 0.33 -3.20
CA LEU A 61 -8.51 0.56 -3.56
C LEU A 61 -7.71 1.24 -2.44
N ILE A 62 -8.32 2.25 -1.81
CA ILE A 62 -7.74 3.03 -0.71
C ILE A 62 -7.65 2.19 0.57
N GLU A 63 -8.73 1.52 0.98
CA GLU A 63 -8.81 0.77 2.24
C GLU A 63 -8.05 -0.57 2.19
N HIS A 64 -8.11 -1.28 1.06
CA HIS A 64 -7.65 -2.67 0.94
C HIS A 64 -6.62 -2.86 -0.18
N GLY A 65 -6.81 -2.23 -1.34
CA GLY A 65 -6.02 -2.51 -2.55
C GLY A 65 -4.51 -2.29 -2.39
N PHE A 66 -4.09 -1.14 -1.84
CA PHE A 66 -2.67 -0.90 -1.56
C PHE A 66 -2.08 -1.90 -0.57
N GLN A 67 -2.82 -2.25 0.50
CA GLN A 67 -2.36 -3.20 1.50
C GLN A 67 -2.24 -4.61 0.91
N GLN A 68 -3.19 -5.04 0.07
CA GLN A 68 -3.14 -6.30 -0.65
C GLN A 68 -1.91 -6.35 -1.56
N VAL A 69 -1.70 -5.33 -2.40
CA VAL A 69 -0.57 -5.26 -3.34
C VAL A 69 0.77 -5.37 -2.62
N ILE A 70 0.99 -4.59 -1.57
CA ILE A 70 2.24 -4.60 -0.80
C ILE A 70 2.42 -5.94 -0.07
N THR A 71 1.36 -6.45 0.57
CA THR A 71 1.42 -7.72 1.31
C THR A 71 1.73 -8.88 0.38
N TYR A 72 1.11 -8.93 -0.80
CA TYR A 72 1.35 -9.98 -1.79
C TYR A 72 2.79 -9.93 -2.32
N LEU A 73 3.29 -8.73 -2.65
CA LEU A 73 4.68 -8.56 -3.11
C LEU A 73 5.68 -9.07 -2.05
N LEU A 74 5.54 -8.64 -0.79
CA LEU A 74 6.45 -9.02 0.30
C LEU A 74 6.45 -10.52 0.62
N HIS A 75 5.34 -11.23 0.37
CA HIS A 75 5.21 -12.68 0.60
C HIS A 75 5.22 -13.50 -0.69
N SER A 76 5.77 -12.94 -1.78
CA SER A 76 6.00 -13.63 -3.04
C SER A 76 7.35 -14.35 -3.07
N ALA A 77 7.47 -15.39 -3.91
CA ALA A 77 8.75 -16.03 -4.15
C ALA A 77 9.71 -15.13 -4.96
N GLU A 78 9.18 -14.28 -5.85
CA GLU A 78 9.98 -13.33 -6.65
C GLU A 78 10.68 -12.27 -5.79
N PHE A 79 10.04 -11.76 -4.73
CA PHE A 79 10.68 -10.87 -3.76
C PHE A 79 11.61 -11.64 -2.81
N ASN A 80 11.12 -12.72 -2.19
CA ASN A 80 11.87 -13.41 -1.14
C ASN A 80 13.10 -14.15 -1.66
N SER A 81 13.12 -14.66 -2.89
CA SER A 81 14.32 -15.28 -3.47
C SER A 81 15.49 -14.31 -3.59
N VAL A 82 15.22 -13.07 -4.00
CA VAL A 82 16.21 -11.98 -4.09
C VAL A 82 16.71 -11.60 -2.69
N LEU A 83 15.79 -11.41 -1.75
CA LEU A 83 16.11 -11.07 -0.36
C LEU A 83 16.96 -12.17 0.31
N CYS A 84 16.62 -13.45 0.10
CA CYS A 84 17.42 -14.60 0.53
C CYS A 84 18.81 -14.60 -0.12
N GLY A 85 18.92 -14.22 -1.40
CA GLY A 85 20.20 -14.06 -2.10
C GLY A 85 21.11 -13.02 -1.46
N VAL A 86 20.58 -11.84 -1.12
CA VAL A 86 21.32 -10.80 -0.40
C VAL A 86 21.66 -11.25 1.02
N TYR A 87 20.72 -11.87 1.74
CA TYR A 87 20.94 -12.40 3.08
C TYR A 87 22.04 -13.48 3.11
N GLY A 88 22.09 -14.36 2.10
CA GLY A 88 23.18 -15.31 1.92
C GLY A 88 24.55 -14.62 1.80
N LYS A 89 24.64 -13.55 0.99
CA LYS A 89 25.86 -12.74 0.84
C LYS A 89 26.26 -12.05 2.17
N ILE A 90 25.30 -11.60 2.99
CA ILE A 90 25.54 -11.09 4.35
C ILE A 90 26.15 -12.18 5.24
N LEU A 91 25.58 -13.38 5.26
CA LEU A 91 26.08 -14.50 6.06
C LEU A 91 27.49 -14.93 5.62
N GLU A 92 27.79 -14.95 4.32
CA GLU A 92 29.15 -15.23 3.82
C GLU A 92 30.17 -14.19 4.30
N HIS A 93 29.81 -12.91 4.26
CA HIS A 93 30.67 -11.84 4.76
C HIS A 93 30.89 -11.94 6.27
N GLY A 94 29.84 -12.17 7.05
CA GLY A 94 29.94 -12.38 8.50
C GLY A 94 30.81 -13.59 8.87
N ARG A 95 30.70 -14.70 8.12
CA ARG A 95 31.54 -15.89 8.26
C ARG A 95 33.02 -15.58 8.01
N HIS A 96 33.33 -14.79 6.97
CA HIS A 96 34.69 -14.33 6.70
C HIS A 96 35.22 -13.40 7.81
N GLN A 97 34.42 -12.42 8.28
CA GLN A 97 34.82 -11.55 9.39
C GLN A 97 35.14 -12.35 10.67
N GLY A 98 34.27 -13.30 11.03
CA GLY A 98 34.47 -14.17 12.19
C GLY A 98 35.74 -15.01 12.08
N TYR A 99 36.01 -15.57 10.90
CA TYR A 99 37.26 -16.30 10.64
C TYR A 99 38.50 -15.41 10.79
N VAL A 100 38.49 -14.20 10.22
CA VAL A 100 39.61 -13.25 10.33
C VAL A 100 39.82 -12.78 11.76
N ALA A 101 38.75 -12.51 12.52
CA ALA A 101 38.83 -12.11 13.92
C ALA A 101 39.39 -13.24 14.80
N GLY A 102 38.89 -14.47 14.64
CA GLY A 102 39.40 -15.65 15.35
C GLY A 102 40.87 -15.91 15.05
N TYR A 103 41.27 -15.84 13.79
CA TYR A 103 42.66 -16.00 13.36
C TYR A 103 43.61 -15.00 14.05
N LYS A 104 43.23 -13.71 14.06
CA LYS A 104 43.99 -12.65 14.74
C LYS A 104 44.08 -12.88 16.25
N ALA A 105 43.02 -13.38 16.88
CA ALA A 105 43.01 -13.68 18.31
C ALA A 105 43.92 -14.87 18.68
N CYS A 106 44.07 -15.84 17.78
CA CYS A 106 44.90 -17.04 18.01
C CYS A 106 46.42 -16.82 17.83
N GLN A 107 46.86 -15.67 17.32
CA GLN A 107 48.28 -15.36 17.01
C GLN A 107 49.01 -16.44 16.16
N SER A 108 48.27 -17.20 15.36
CA SER A 108 48.83 -18.20 14.46
C SER A 108 49.65 -17.53 13.34
N SER A 109 50.86 -18.03 13.11
CA SER A 109 51.84 -17.46 12.17
C SER A 109 51.73 -17.98 10.73
N ASP A 110 50.65 -18.70 10.40
CA ASP A 110 50.44 -19.33 9.10
C ASP A 110 49.75 -18.40 8.07
N PRO A 111 49.76 -18.73 6.77
CA PRO A 111 48.98 -18.01 5.77
C PRO A 111 47.47 -18.34 5.88
N GLN A 112 46.61 -17.31 5.95
CA GLN A 112 45.14 -17.47 6.04
C GLN A 112 44.49 -18.09 4.79
N ASP A 113 45.14 -17.97 3.61
CA ASP A 113 44.53 -18.18 2.29
C ASP A 113 44.09 -19.62 1.99
N LYS A 114 44.40 -20.60 2.84
CA LYS A 114 44.08 -22.03 2.63
C LYS A 114 42.66 -22.41 3.07
N SER A 115 41.95 -21.54 3.79
CA SER A 115 40.63 -21.84 4.35
C SER A 115 39.49 -21.41 3.42
N SER A 116 38.51 -22.29 3.19
CA SER A 116 37.26 -21.95 2.48
C SER A 116 36.40 -20.88 3.19
N LEU A 117 36.70 -20.58 4.46
CA LEU A 117 36.10 -19.49 5.24
C LEU A 117 36.73 -18.13 4.93
N TYR A 118 37.92 -18.09 4.33
CA TYR A 118 38.59 -16.86 3.93
C TYR A 118 38.08 -16.40 2.55
N ARG A 119 37.17 -15.41 2.54
CA ARG A 119 36.65 -14.75 1.34
C ARG A 119 36.74 -13.22 1.47
N PRO A 120 37.89 -12.60 1.19
CA PRO A 120 38.06 -11.15 1.30
C PRO A 120 37.13 -10.37 0.35
N GLU A 121 36.73 -10.97 -0.78
CA GLU A 121 35.80 -10.38 -1.75
C GLU A 121 34.36 -10.31 -1.25
N ALA A 122 33.99 -11.05 -0.19
CA ALA A 122 32.60 -11.19 0.25
C ALA A 122 31.94 -9.84 0.60
N LEU A 123 32.71 -8.86 1.12
CA LEU A 123 32.20 -7.51 1.36
C LEU A 123 31.85 -6.78 0.06
N LYS A 124 32.67 -6.95 -0.99
CA LYS A 124 32.41 -6.34 -2.30
C LYS A 124 31.18 -6.99 -2.93
N VAL A 125 31.12 -8.31 -2.96
CA VAL A 125 29.96 -9.07 -3.48
C VAL A 125 28.66 -8.68 -2.77
N LEU A 126 28.70 -8.47 -1.45
CA LEU A 126 27.56 -7.94 -0.69
C LEU A 126 27.20 -6.52 -1.13
N LYS A 127 28.17 -5.60 -1.16
CA LYS A 127 27.94 -4.19 -1.57
C LYS A 127 27.40 -4.05 -2.98
N ASP A 128 27.88 -4.87 -3.91
CA ASP A 128 27.42 -4.86 -5.31
C ASP A 128 25.99 -5.43 -5.44
N SER A 129 25.58 -6.32 -4.52
CA SER A 129 24.26 -6.99 -4.56
C SER A 129 23.08 -6.20 -4.01
N VAL A 130 23.31 -5.19 -3.16
CA VAL A 130 22.20 -4.37 -2.63
C VAL A 130 21.65 -3.44 -3.73
N PRO A 131 22.46 -2.69 -4.51
CA PRO A 131 21.98 -1.93 -5.66
C PRO A 131 21.40 -2.80 -6.79
N GLU A 132 21.85 -4.05 -6.91
CA GLU A 132 21.25 -5.04 -7.82
C GLU A 132 19.81 -5.34 -7.39
N MET A 133 19.57 -5.62 -6.10
CA MET A 133 18.22 -5.81 -5.53
C MET A 133 17.34 -4.56 -5.65
N GLU A 134 17.87 -3.36 -5.37
CA GLU A 134 17.13 -2.10 -5.46
C GLU A 134 16.64 -1.76 -6.88
N ARG A 135 17.35 -2.25 -7.90
CA ARG A 135 17.02 -2.02 -9.33
C ARG A 135 16.11 -3.10 -9.93
N LEU A 136 15.80 -4.16 -9.19
CA LEU A 136 14.94 -5.22 -9.72
C LEU A 136 13.50 -4.74 -9.88
N THR A 137 12.95 -4.98 -11.06
CA THR A 137 11.52 -4.83 -11.35
C THR A 137 10.85 -6.18 -11.16
N TYR A 138 9.90 -6.26 -10.23
CA TYR A 138 9.17 -7.48 -9.92
C TYR A 138 8.06 -7.73 -10.98
N PRO A 139 7.97 -8.95 -11.57
CA PRO A 139 6.95 -9.27 -12.57
C PRO A 139 5.52 -8.90 -12.16
N TYR A 140 5.16 -9.13 -10.89
CA TYR A 140 3.85 -8.78 -10.34
C TYR A 140 3.56 -7.27 -10.39
N VAL A 141 4.54 -6.43 -10.09
CA VAL A 141 4.42 -4.95 -10.21
C VAL A 141 4.23 -4.56 -11.68
N GLY A 142 4.90 -5.26 -12.59
CA GLY A 142 4.68 -5.17 -14.02
C GLY A 142 3.24 -5.47 -14.43
N GLU A 143 2.63 -6.55 -13.91
CA GLU A 143 1.22 -6.87 -14.19
C GLU A 143 0.23 -5.88 -13.55
N ILE A 144 0.50 -5.40 -12.32
CA ILE A 144 -0.32 -4.35 -11.67
C ILE A 144 -0.39 -3.09 -12.54
N SER A 145 0.72 -2.69 -13.16
CA SER A 145 0.73 -1.52 -14.05
C SER A 145 -0.21 -1.67 -15.27
N LYS A 146 -0.48 -2.91 -15.69
CA LYS A 146 -1.41 -3.24 -16.79
C LYS A 146 -2.87 -3.36 -16.33
N CYS A 147 -3.20 -3.11 -15.06
CA CYS A 147 -4.58 -3.06 -14.58
C CYS A 147 -5.27 -1.71 -14.86
N PHE A 148 -4.54 -0.71 -15.38
CA PHE A 148 -5.14 0.57 -15.77
C PHE A 148 -6.27 0.37 -16.80
N GLY A 149 -7.43 0.99 -16.53
CA GLY A 149 -8.62 0.90 -17.39
C GLY A 149 -9.36 -0.45 -17.36
N LYS A 150 -8.98 -1.39 -16.49
CA LYS A 150 -9.67 -2.67 -16.29
C LYS A 150 -10.57 -2.62 -15.03
N PRO A 151 -11.60 -3.49 -14.93
CA PRO A 151 -12.40 -3.62 -13.71
C PRO A 151 -11.53 -3.99 -12.50
N ILE A 152 -11.91 -3.51 -11.31
CA ILE A 152 -11.08 -3.68 -10.11
C ILE A 152 -10.92 -5.15 -9.66
N SER A 153 -11.85 -6.03 -10.05
CA SER A 153 -11.73 -7.48 -9.86
C SER A 153 -10.44 -8.06 -10.47
N VAL A 154 -9.96 -7.51 -11.59
CA VAL A 154 -8.70 -7.93 -12.22
C VAL A 154 -7.50 -7.64 -11.31
N LEU A 155 -7.54 -6.59 -10.50
CA LEU A 155 -6.51 -6.29 -9.51
C LEU A 155 -6.69 -7.12 -8.23
N GLN A 156 -7.94 -7.41 -7.83
CA GLN A 156 -8.28 -8.23 -6.67
C GLN A 156 -7.81 -9.68 -6.83
N ASP A 157 -7.98 -10.26 -8.01
CA ASP A 157 -7.61 -11.65 -8.32
C ASP A 157 -6.12 -11.82 -8.69
N LEU A 158 -5.39 -10.73 -8.92
CA LEU A 158 -3.99 -10.76 -9.32
C LEU A 158 -3.09 -11.23 -8.17
N LYS A 159 -2.23 -12.23 -8.45
CA LYS A 159 -1.29 -12.81 -7.48
C LYS A 159 0.12 -12.91 -8.09
N PRO A 160 1.18 -12.63 -7.31
CA PRO A 160 2.56 -12.86 -7.73
C PRO A 160 2.90 -14.35 -7.77
N CYS A 161 4.01 -14.69 -8.43
CA CYS A 161 4.48 -16.07 -8.47
C CYS A 161 4.93 -16.55 -7.07
N GLY A 162 4.47 -17.74 -6.67
CA GLY A 162 4.83 -18.36 -5.39
C GLY A 162 4.38 -17.56 -4.16
N LEU A 163 3.21 -16.94 -4.22
CA LEU A 163 2.57 -16.25 -3.09
C LEU A 163 2.28 -17.20 -1.92
N ASP A 164 2.72 -16.87 -0.71
CA ASP A 164 2.22 -17.51 0.51
C ASP A 164 0.82 -16.96 0.87
N GLU A 165 -0.21 -17.60 0.33
CA GLU A 165 -1.60 -17.23 0.59
C GLU A 165 -2.00 -17.35 2.07
N ALA A 166 -1.40 -18.25 2.83
CA ALA A 166 -1.78 -18.48 4.24
C ALA A 166 -1.30 -17.31 5.09
N VAL A 167 -0.03 -16.92 4.94
CA VAL A 167 0.54 -15.76 5.64
C VAL A 167 -0.13 -14.47 5.17
N CYS A 168 -0.38 -14.30 3.87
CA CYS A 168 -1.09 -13.12 3.36
C CYS A 168 -2.50 -12.96 3.94
N LYS A 169 -3.29 -14.04 4.01
CA LYS A 169 -4.63 -14.01 4.64
C LYS A 169 -4.55 -13.65 6.12
N GLN A 170 -3.56 -14.18 6.84
CA GLN A 170 -3.32 -13.85 8.24
C GLN A 170 -2.92 -12.37 8.44
N VAL A 171 -2.01 -11.85 7.62
CA VAL A 171 -1.53 -10.45 7.69
C VAL A 171 -2.66 -9.48 7.38
N LEU A 172 -3.36 -9.65 6.25
CA LEU A 172 -4.48 -8.78 5.86
C LEU A 172 -5.63 -8.82 6.88
N GLY A 173 -5.98 -10.01 7.38
CA GLY A 173 -6.98 -10.17 8.46
C GLY A 173 -6.56 -9.62 9.82
N SER A 174 -5.27 -9.37 10.04
CA SER A 174 -4.74 -8.74 11.26
C SER A 174 -4.68 -7.21 11.14
N LEU A 175 -4.55 -6.68 9.92
CA LEU A 175 -4.50 -5.24 9.64
C LEU A 175 -5.90 -4.61 9.68
N SER A 176 -6.89 -5.25 9.05
CA SER A 176 -8.30 -4.78 9.09
C SER A 176 -8.83 -4.61 10.53
N LYS A 177 -8.36 -5.45 11.45
CA LYS A 177 -8.72 -5.42 12.88
C LYS A 177 -8.11 -4.25 13.67
N LYS A 178 -7.13 -3.53 13.10
CA LYS A 178 -6.45 -2.39 13.75
C LYS A 178 -6.93 -1.03 13.25
N HIS A 179 -7.65 -0.97 12.13
CA HIS A 179 -8.20 0.29 11.59
C HIS A 179 -9.62 0.62 12.07
N SER A 180 -10.12 -0.05 13.11
CA SER A 180 -11.25 0.44 13.91
C SER A 180 -10.85 1.65 14.78
N CYS A 181 -10.24 2.67 14.17
CA CYS A 181 -10.00 3.96 14.80
C CYS A 181 -11.31 4.74 14.81
N SER A 182 -11.92 4.83 16.00
CA SER A 182 -13.04 5.70 16.31
C SER A 182 -12.73 7.14 15.92
N GLY A 183 -13.21 7.56 14.74
CA GLY A 183 -13.22 8.96 14.33
C GLY A 183 -14.47 9.64 14.84
N ASP A 184 -14.44 10.03 16.12
CA ASP A 184 -15.49 10.84 16.74
C ASP A 184 -14.82 11.89 17.65
N SER A 185 -14.78 13.12 17.15
CA SER A 185 -15.27 14.31 17.84
C SER A 185 -14.87 15.56 17.05
N GLU A 186 -15.86 16.40 16.82
CA GLU A 186 -15.75 17.75 16.30
C GLU A 186 -14.89 18.67 17.19
N GLU A 187 -14.14 19.60 16.59
CA GLU A 187 -14.15 20.99 17.05
C GLU A 187 -14.08 21.94 15.86
N THR A 188 -14.80 23.05 15.98
CA THR A 188 -15.09 23.98 14.90
C THR A 188 -14.22 25.24 15.03
N LEU A 189 -13.72 25.72 13.88
CA LEU A 189 -13.13 27.03 13.63
C LEU A 189 -13.19 28.09 14.75
N SER A 190 -12.03 28.63 15.13
CA SER A 190 -11.92 30.10 15.26
C SER A 190 -10.51 30.58 14.91
N CYS A 191 -10.43 31.64 14.11
CA CYS A 191 -9.20 32.40 13.91
C CYS A 191 -9.06 33.42 15.04
N ALA A 192 -7.87 33.52 15.63
CA ALA A 192 -7.43 34.70 16.35
C ALA A 192 -5.91 34.89 16.14
N ASP A 193 -5.50 36.14 16.11
CA ASP A 193 -4.18 36.63 15.67
C ASP A 193 -3.17 36.76 16.84
N GLU A 194 -1.97 37.25 16.52
CA GLU A 194 -0.94 37.82 17.43
C GLU A 194 -0.19 36.84 18.37
N GLY A 195 1.15 36.93 18.40
CA GLY A 195 1.93 36.15 19.39
C GLY A 195 3.43 35.93 19.17
N SER A 196 4.18 36.92 18.68
CA SER A 196 5.65 36.86 18.55
C SER A 196 6.40 36.35 19.80
N LYS A 197 7.24 35.31 19.65
CA LYS A 197 8.67 35.30 20.10
C LYS A 197 9.43 34.00 19.81
N ASP A 198 10.42 34.10 18.93
CA ASP A 198 11.71 33.41 19.05
C ASP A 198 12.44 33.88 20.34
N PRO A 199 13.30 33.06 21.01
CA PRO A 199 14.71 33.06 20.57
C PRO A 199 15.56 31.79 20.81
N SER A 200 16.58 31.68 19.95
CA SER A 200 17.94 31.16 20.20
C SER A 200 18.19 29.66 20.39
N LEU A 201 18.78 29.07 19.33
CA LEU A 201 19.82 28.05 19.45
C LEU A 201 21.13 28.69 19.97
N GLU A 202 21.92 27.98 20.78
CA GLU A 202 23.35 27.63 20.52
C GLU A 202 24.10 27.04 21.75
N ALA A 203 25.22 26.36 21.45
CA ALA A 203 26.39 26.09 22.29
C ALA A 203 26.30 25.16 23.54
N SER A 204 26.56 23.87 23.29
CA SER A 204 27.65 23.04 23.86
C SER A 204 28.05 23.10 25.36
N GLY A 205 28.17 21.92 26.01
CA GLY A 205 28.93 21.75 27.25
C GLY A 205 29.14 20.28 27.67
N THR A 206 30.39 19.82 27.68
CA THR A 206 30.81 18.46 28.11
C THR A 206 31.14 18.38 29.61
N ALA A 207 30.71 17.34 30.34
CA ALA A 207 31.54 16.67 31.37
C ALA A 207 30.89 15.42 32.02
N VAL A 208 31.71 14.37 32.08
CA VAL A 208 31.85 13.25 33.04
C VAL A 208 31.15 13.37 34.41
N GLU A 209 30.57 12.26 34.90
CA GLU A 209 30.65 11.86 36.32
C GLU A 209 30.53 10.32 36.47
N GLU A 210 31.22 9.74 37.46
CA GLU A 210 31.31 8.30 37.68
C GLU A 210 30.25 7.73 38.65
N GLY A 211 29.89 6.46 38.43
CA GLY A 211 29.96 5.48 39.52
C GLY A 211 28.84 5.42 40.57
N LYS A 212 28.18 4.24 40.64
CA LYS A 212 28.08 3.50 41.92
C LYS A 212 27.79 2.00 41.75
N LYS A 213 28.81 1.18 42.01
CA LYS A 213 28.61 -0.22 42.43
C LYS A 213 27.83 -0.23 43.75
N LYS A 214 26.80 -1.08 43.85
CA LYS A 214 26.27 -1.51 45.15
C LYS A 214 26.12 -3.03 45.19
N LYS A 215 27.21 -3.70 45.56
CA LYS A 215 27.24 -5.13 45.92
C LYS A 215 26.89 -5.24 47.40
N ARG A 216 25.88 -6.03 47.79
CA ARG A 216 25.78 -6.53 49.16
C ARG A 216 25.18 -7.93 49.17
N ALA A 217 25.91 -8.87 49.77
CA ALA A 217 25.51 -10.25 49.94
C ALA A 217 25.56 -10.61 51.44
N LYS A 218 24.70 -11.53 51.88
CA LYS A 218 24.94 -12.57 52.91
C LYS A 218 23.72 -13.55 52.85
N LYS A 219 23.87 -14.89 52.77
CA LYS A 219 24.39 -15.89 53.76
C LYS A 219 23.35 -16.10 54.91
N ALA A 220 23.07 -17.26 55.53
CA ALA A 220 23.62 -18.64 55.60
C ALA A 220 22.49 -19.60 56.13
N LYS A 221 22.60 -20.93 56.38
CA LYS A 221 23.57 -22.05 56.18
C LYS A 221 22.82 -23.39 56.37
N GLY A 222 23.20 -24.46 55.65
CA GLY A 222 23.01 -25.87 56.09
C GLY A 222 21.93 -26.68 55.37
N ASP A 223 22.05 -28.00 55.17
CA ASP A 223 23.12 -28.92 55.61
C ASP A 223 23.50 -29.98 54.57
N GLU A 224 24.68 -30.58 54.80
CA GLU A 224 25.38 -31.51 53.91
C GLU A 224 25.60 -32.86 54.62
N ALA A 225 25.12 -33.95 54.01
CA ALA A 225 25.58 -35.34 54.17
C ALA A 225 24.75 -36.24 53.23
N GLY A 226 25.28 -37.22 52.50
CA GLY A 226 26.67 -37.62 52.28
C GLY A 226 26.76 -38.98 51.57
N ALA A 227 27.92 -39.27 50.96
CA ALA A 227 28.42 -40.60 50.53
C ALA A 227 27.73 -41.38 49.37
N SER A 228 28.46 -41.43 48.23
CA SER A 228 29.00 -42.66 47.60
C SER A 228 28.04 -43.78 47.13
N LYS A 229 28.12 -44.27 45.88
CA LYS A 229 29.32 -44.88 45.27
C LYS A 229 29.26 -44.96 43.74
N SER A 230 30.44 -45.01 43.14
CA SER A 230 30.69 -45.51 41.78
C SER A 230 30.47 -47.02 41.66
N VAL A 231 30.00 -47.47 40.49
CA VAL A 231 30.29 -48.81 39.95
C VAL A 231 30.67 -48.64 38.48
N VAL A 232 31.79 -49.26 38.12
CA VAL A 232 32.26 -49.42 36.74
C VAL A 232 31.69 -50.73 36.20
N LEU A 233 31.08 -50.69 35.01
CA LEU A 233 31.25 -51.63 33.89
C LEU A 233 30.53 -51.10 32.66
#